data_AF-A0A2V9ABY9-F1
#
_entry.id   AF-A0A2V9ABY9-F1
#
_cell.length_a   1.000
_cell.length_b   1.000
_cell.length_c   1.000
_cell.angle_alpha   90.00
_cell.angle_beta   90.00
_cell.angle_gamma   90.00
#
_symmetry.space_group_name_H-M   'P 1'
#
loop_
_entity.id
_entity.type
_entity.pdbx_description
1 polymer ?
#
loop_
_entity_poly.entity_id
_entity_poly.type
_entity_poly.pdbx_seq_one_letter_code
_entity_poly.pdbx_strand_id
1 'polypeptide(L)' 'MNRLEAHRHFYAELVTTSAGAAKNERLKHAFASTPRERFIGIGPWKVFAGGNYVETPSDDPAFLYQDVVVALAPERRI' A
#
# COMPACT_ATOMS: atom_id res chain seq x y z
N MET A 1 -7.61 -4.47 17.24
CA MET A 1 -7.13 -4.19 15.88
C MET A 1 -7.06 -5.51 15.12
N ASN A 2 -7.77 -5.63 13.99
CA ASN A 2 -7.68 -6.81 13.13
C ASN A 2 -6.38 -6.78 12.29
N ARG A 3 -6.05 -7.88 11.61
CA ARG A 3 -4.80 -8.00 10.84
C ARG A 3 -4.65 -6.91 9.78
N LEU A 4 -5.72 -6.60 9.05
CA LEU A 4 -5.67 -5.59 7.99
C LEU A 4 -5.49 -4.17 8.56
N GLU A 5 -6.17 -3.86 9.66
CA GLU A 5 -5.95 -2.61 10.40
C GLU A 5 -4.50 -2.50 10.88
N ALA A 6 -3.88 -3.60 11.33
CA ALA A 6 -2.48 -3.59 11.73
C ALA A 6 -1.54 -3.24 10.56
N HIS A 7 -1.77 -3.78 9.37
CA HIS A 7 -1.01 -3.43 8.17
C HIS A 7 -1.19 -1.95 7.79
N ARG A 8 -2.42 -1.42 7.90
CA ARG A 8 -2.69 0.01 7.66
C ARG A 8 -1.91 0.91 8.60
N HIS A 9 -1.93 0.61 9.89
CA HIS A 9 -1.22 1.38 10.90
C HIS A 9 0.30 1.29 10.70
N PHE A 10 0.83 0.10 10.42
CA PHE A 10 2.24 -0.09 10.13
C PHE A 10 2.67 0.73 8.89
N TYR A 11 1.90 0.64 7.79
CA TYR A 11 2.16 1.40 6.58
C TYR A 11 2.17 2.91 6.85
N ALA A 12 1.20 3.41 7.62
CA ALA A 12 1.12 4.82 7.97
C ALA A 12 2.36 5.31 8.74
N GLU A 13 2.83 4.56 9.73
CA GLU A 13 4.06 4.88 10.46
C GLU A 13 5.29 4.85 9.53
N LEU A 14 5.40 3.83 8.69
CA LEU A 14 6.52 3.65 7.78
C LEU A 14 6.64 4.83 6.81
N VAL A 15 5.59 5.14 6.04
CA VAL A 15 5.68 6.15 4.97
C VAL A 15 5.80 7.57 5.52
N THR A 16 5.12 7.88 6.62
CA THR A 16 5.22 9.22 7.23
C THR A 16 6.58 9.45 7.86
N THR A 17 7.19 8.42 8.45
CA THR A 17 8.55 8.50 8.99
C THR A 17 9.57 8.68 7.87
N SER A 18 9.51 7.87 6.81
CA SER A 18 10.39 8.00 5.64
C SER A 18 10.29 9.38 4.97
N ALA A 19 9.12 10.00 5.01
CA ALA A 19 8.88 11.35 4.48
C ALA A 19 9.27 12.49 5.45
N GLY A 20 9.85 12.19 6.63
CA GLY A 20 10.23 13.21 7.62
C GLY A 20 9.04 13.82 8.39
N ALA A 21 7.85 13.22 8.29
CA ALA A 21 6.61 13.67 8.91
C ALA A 21 6.19 12.83 10.14
N ALA A 22 7.15 12.16 10.79
CA ALA A 22 6.91 11.22 11.89
C ALA A 22 6.12 11.80 13.09
N LYS A 23 6.10 13.13 13.28
CA LYS A 23 5.36 13.81 14.35
C LYS A 23 3.96 14.28 13.93
N ASN A 24 3.57 14.10 12.66
CA ASN A 24 2.30 14.55 12.13
C ASN A 24 1.23 13.45 12.29
N GLU A 25 0.61 13.41 13.46
CA GLU A 25 -0.42 12.42 13.81
C GLU A 25 -1.65 12.47 12.88
N ARG A 26 -2.02 13.66 12.39
CA ARG A 26 -3.12 13.80 11.43
C ARG A 26 -2.82 13.09 10.11
N LEU A 27 -1.57 13.17 9.66
CA LEU A 27 -1.13 12.50 8.43
C LEU A 27 -1.08 10.98 8.60
N LYS A 28 -0.53 10.49 9.73
CA LYS A 28 -0.55 9.06 10.06
C LYS A 28 -1.97 8.50 10.09
N HIS A 29 -2.88 9.21 10.77
CA HIS A 29 -4.28 8.81 10.83
C HIS A 29 -4.94 8.75 9.45
N ALA A 30 -4.64 9.71 8.57
CA ALA A 30 -5.17 9.71 7.20
C ALA A 30 -4.72 8.47 6.41
N PHE A 31 -3.45 8.09 6.49
CA PHE A 31 -2.95 6.88 5.85
C PHE A 31 -3.55 5.60 6.47
N ALA A 32 -3.65 5.52 7.79
CA ALA A 32 -4.14 4.33 8.49
C ALA A 32 -5.65 4.12 8.29
N SER A 33 -6.44 5.20 8.20
CA SER A 33 -7.90 5.11 8.02
C SER A 33 -8.34 4.91 6.57
N THR A 34 -7.46 5.20 5.59
CA THR A 34 -7.79 5.07 4.17
C THR A 34 -7.74 3.59 3.71
N PRO A 35 -8.86 3.01 3.25
CA PRO A 35 -8.90 1.64 2.75
C PRO A 35 -8.34 1.56 1.32
N ARG A 36 -7.02 1.59 1.18
CA ARG A 36 -6.29 1.58 -0.10
C ARG A 36 -6.77 0.47 -1.04
N GLU A 37 -7.14 -0.69 -0.50
CA GLU A 37 -7.63 -1.83 -1.27
C GLU A 37 -8.91 -1.55 -2.06
N ARG A 38 -9.67 -0.51 -1.70
CA ARG A 38 -10.88 -0.11 -2.43
C ARG A 38 -10.61 0.67 -3.72
N PHE A 39 -9.37 1.12 -3.93
CA PHE A 39 -9.02 1.99 -5.08
C PHE A 39 -8.22 1.27 -6.17
N ILE A 40 -7.80 0.02 -5.93
CA ILE A 40 -6.79 -0.69 -6.75
C ILE A 40 -7.43 -1.79 -7.63
N GLY A 41 -8.72 -2.10 -7.42
CA GLY A 41 -9.42 -3.17 -8.12
C GLY A 41 -9.14 -4.57 -7.53
N ILE A 42 -9.69 -5.61 -8.15
CA ILE A 42 -9.56 -7.00 -7.69
C ILE A 42 -8.13 -7.50 -7.95
N GLY A 43 -7.51 -8.12 -6.95
CA GLY A 43 -6.18 -8.71 -7.08
C GLY A 43 -6.18 -10.08 -7.80
N PRO A 44 -5.02 -10.74 -7.91
CA PRO A 44 -3.69 -10.26 -7.50
C PRO A 44 -3.24 -9.05 -8.32
N TRP A 45 -2.33 -8.26 -7.77
CA TRP A 45 -1.91 -6.98 -8.36
C TRP A 45 -0.51 -7.05 -8.94
N LYS A 46 -0.21 -6.24 -9.95
CA LYS A 46 1.16 -6.06 -10.44
C LYS A 46 1.86 -4.97 -9.63
N VAL A 47 2.96 -5.32 -8.98
CA VAL A 47 3.78 -4.41 -8.16
C VAL A 47 5.21 -4.37 -8.65
N PHE A 48 5.87 -3.22 -8.52
CA PHE A 48 7.28 -3.07 -8.89
C PHE A 48 8.17 -3.54 -7.73
N ALA A 49 8.86 -4.66 -7.91
CA ALA A 49 9.76 -5.24 -6.93
C ALA A 49 10.96 -5.91 -7.63
N GLY A 50 12.16 -5.78 -7.05
CA GLY A 50 13.37 -6.38 -7.60
C GLY A 50 13.76 -5.89 -9.02
N GLY A 51 13.33 -4.68 -9.39
CA GLY A 51 13.64 -4.08 -10.69
C GLY A 51 12.68 -4.46 -11.83
N ASN A 52 11.59 -5.18 -11.55
CA ASN A 52 10.57 -5.50 -12.55
C ASN A 52 9.16 -5.46 -11.94
N TYR A 53 8.13 -5.45 -12.79
CA TYR A 53 6.76 -5.68 -12.34
C TYR A 53 6.50 -7.18 -12.18
N VAL A 54 6.06 -7.57 -10.99
CA VAL A 54 5.69 -8.95 -10.63
C VAL A 54 4.27 -8.98 -10.07
N GLU A 55 3.59 -10.11 -10.21
CA GLU A 55 2.26 -10.31 -9.65
C GLU A 55 2.37 -10.67 -8.16
N THR A 56 1.47 -10.15 -7.32
CA THR A 56 1.43 -10.51 -5.90
C THR A 56 1.06 -11.98 -5.72
N PRO A 57 1.59 -12.68 -4.69
CA PRO A 57 1.28 -14.09 -4.45
C PRO A 57 -0.20 -14.43 -4.30
N SER A 58 -1.02 -13.47 -3.88
CA SER A 58 -2.48 -13.58 -3.79
C SER A 58 -3.13 -12.19 -3.84
N ASP A 59 -4.45 -12.16 -3.66
CA ASP A 59 -5.28 -10.96 -3.46
C ASP A 59 -5.36 -10.52 -1.98
N ASP A 60 -4.49 -11.03 -1.09
CA ASP A 60 -4.43 -10.56 0.31
C ASP A 60 -4.09 -9.05 0.32
N PRO A 61 -4.98 -8.17 0.82
CA PRO A 61 -4.73 -6.74 0.84
C PRO A 61 -3.47 -6.30 1.60
N ALA A 62 -2.89 -7.17 2.43
CA ALA A 62 -1.60 -6.91 3.07
C ALA A 62 -0.49 -6.53 2.07
N PHE A 63 -0.54 -7.01 0.82
CA PHE A 63 0.43 -6.64 -0.22
C PHE A 63 0.33 -5.16 -0.65
N LEU A 64 -0.84 -4.51 -0.50
CA LEU A 64 -1.06 -3.11 -0.85
C LEU A 64 -0.59 -2.11 0.22
N TYR A 65 -0.21 -2.63 1.39
CA TYR A 65 0.32 -1.88 2.54
C TYR A 65 1.84 -2.02 2.66
N GLN A 66 2.49 -2.40 1.57
CA GLN A 66 3.92 -2.26 1.37
C GLN A 66 4.17 -0.91 0.66
N ASP A 67 5.29 -0.26 0.96
CA ASP A 67 5.69 0.97 0.25
C ASP A 67 6.24 0.62 -1.14
N VAL A 68 5.34 0.19 -2.02
CA VAL A 68 5.63 -0.31 -3.38
C VAL A 68 4.76 0.40 -4.41
N VAL A 69 5.27 0.47 -5.64
CA VAL A 69 4.51 0.97 -6.79
C VAL A 69 3.57 -0.13 -7.26
N VAL A 70 2.29 0.19 -7.40
CA VAL A 70 1.25 -0.70 -7.92
C VAL A 70 0.82 -0.21 -9.29
N ALA A 71 0.79 -1.09 -10.29
CA ALA A 71 0.28 -0.76 -11.61
C ALA A 71 -1.25 -0.77 -11.62
N LEU A 72 -1.87 0.41 -11.80
CA LEU A 72 -3.34 0.57 -11.81
C LEU A 72 -4.01 0.15 -13.12
N ALA A 73 -3.32 0.37 -14.24
CA ALA A 73 -3.80 0.07 -15.58
C ALA A 73 -2.65 -0.54 -16.40
N PRO A 74 -2.15 -1.73 -16.02
CA PRO A 74 -0.96 -2.33 -16.63
C PRO A 74 -1.11 -2.57 -18.13
N GLU A 75 -2.34 -2.71 -18.63
CA GLU A 75 -2.66 -2.84 -20.05
C GLU A 75 -2.39 -1.57 -20.86
N ARG A 76 -2.42 -0.39 -20.21
CA ARG A 76 -2.18 0.91 -20.87
C ARG A 76 -0.70 1.20 -21.10
N ARG A 77 0.20 0.47 -20.45
CA ARG A 77 1.67 0.61 -20.58
C ARG A 77 2.18 2.06 -20.44
N ILE A 78 1.62 2.80 -19.50
CA ILE A 78 2.01 4.16 -19.12
C ILE A 78 2.87 4.17 -17.86
#